data_AF-A0A661JGS9-F1
#
_entry.id   AF-A0A661JGS9-F1
#
_cell.length_a   1.000
_cell.length_b   1.000
_cell.length_c   1.000
_cell.angle_alpha   90.00
_cell.angle_beta   90.00
_cell.angle_gamma   90.00
#
_symmetry.space_group_name_H-M   'P 1'
#
loop_
_entity.id
_entity.type
_entity.pdbx_description
1 polymer ?
#
loop_
_entity_poly.entity_id
_entity_poly.type
_entity_poly.pdbx_seq_one_letter_code
_entity_poly.pdbx_strand_id
1 'polypeptide(L)'
;MEVYSQGYAKVANNIFENNNDNNSGGSGAGMSLFTYDNAVAVVEHNLFKENTAGNSAGFNVNAQGDENAVSEYGSQVTVIDNQFYKNTATSPYSGGAGMRLTAEDGAVVTAKNNVIYNNTGYSGGGVVLCSKDTSQIVFSNNLIHENEARGSWAGGGGGSLDSYNSGEIEFSNNTVTANVAPFSGGGLDIHQHDNGTINIIDSIIWGNSISGTLAFGENLYIGGDSVSSVTLSYCLFNEAYPSAGWTDGGHNITGDTIDPLFVTGSLGDYYLSQEGAGQAETSPCVDAGSDTAANLGLDHMTTRTDEVSDSGIVDIGYHYPAGMVQPVPGDADGDGDVDGTDLSGFAAAYGSSPADSSYVDAFVLDETPGIDDGDLAIFAERFGKDGS
;
A
#
# COMPACT_ATOMS: atom_id res chain seq x y z
N MET A 1 -8.01 17.58 -8.49
CA MET A 1 -7.66 18.82 -7.74
C MET A 1 -6.20 19.18 -8.02
N GLU A 2 -5.84 20.45 -8.13
CA GLU A 2 -4.42 20.86 -8.22
C GLU A 2 -4.05 21.77 -7.03
N VAL A 3 -2.93 21.48 -6.38
CA VAL A 3 -2.39 22.25 -5.25
C VAL A 3 -0.98 22.68 -5.60
N TYR A 4 -0.72 23.98 -5.53
CA TYR A 4 0.61 24.57 -5.69
C TYR A 4 1.01 25.22 -4.38
N SER A 5 2.10 24.78 -3.75
CA SER A 5 2.56 25.30 -2.46
C SER A 5 4.01 25.78 -2.53
N GLN A 6 4.24 26.97 -1.98
CA GLN A 6 5.56 27.55 -1.62
C GLN A 6 5.70 27.73 -0.10
N GLY A 7 4.80 27.11 0.66
CA GLY A 7 4.69 27.25 2.10
C GLY A 7 4.11 25.99 2.70
N TYR A 8 3.07 26.11 3.53
CA TYR A 8 2.41 24.94 4.13
C TYR A 8 1.10 24.57 3.41
N ALA A 9 0.91 23.29 3.11
CA ALA A 9 -0.35 22.74 2.63
C ALA A 9 -0.76 21.49 3.41
N LYS A 10 -2.05 21.33 3.70
CA LYS A 10 -2.60 20.09 4.27
C LYS A 10 -3.89 19.71 3.56
N VAL A 11 -3.97 18.45 3.12
CA VAL A 11 -5.16 17.85 2.53
C VAL A 11 -5.50 16.61 3.33
N ALA A 12 -6.63 16.63 4.04
CA ALA A 12 -7.00 15.54 4.92
C ALA A 12 -8.49 15.22 4.92
N ASN A 13 -8.84 13.95 5.08
CA ASN A 13 -10.22 13.47 5.23
C ASN A 13 -11.13 13.78 4.02
N ASN A 14 -10.60 13.63 2.81
CA ASN A 14 -11.35 13.87 1.57
C ASN A 14 -11.56 12.58 0.78
N ILE A 15 -12.61 12.58 -0.04
CA ILE A 15 -12.87 11.54 -1.03
C ILE A 15 -12.72 12.18 -2.42
N PHE A 16 -11.76 11.68 -3.18
CA PHE A 16 -11.56 12.01 -4.59
C PHE A 16 -12.03 10.83 -5.42
N GLU A 17 -13.26 10.93 -5.94
CA GLU A 17 -13.90 9.85 -6.67
C GLU A 17 -14.34 10.25 -8.07
N ASN A 18 -14.24 9.31 -9.02
CA ASN A 18 -14.79 9.46 -10.38
C ASN A 18 -14.32 10.72 -11.13
N ASN A 19 -13.14 11.23 -10.79
CA ASN A 19 -12.54 12.35 -11.52
C ASN A 19 -11.97 11.84 -12.84
N ASN A 20 -12.14 12.62 -13.92
CA ASN A 20 -11.59 12.29 -15.22
C ASN A 20 -10.71 13.42 -15.76
N ASP A 21 -9.44 13.14 -16.00
CA ASP A 21 -8.52 14.03 -16.69
C ASP A 21 -8.07 13.41 -18.03
N ASN A 22 -8.65 13.90 -19.12
CA ASN A 22 -8.31 13.45 -20.47
C ASN A 22 -6.95 13.97 -20.97
N ASN A 23 -6.24 14.77 -20.17
CA ASN A 23 -4.97 15.35 -20.57
C ASN A 23 -3.82 14.37 -20.31
N SER A 24 -2.93 14.20 -21.30
CA SER A 24 -1.70 13.41 -21.14
C SER A 24 -0.57 14.18 -20.45
N GLY A 25 -0.88 15.34 -19.86
CA GLY A 25 0.06 16.35 -19.38
C GLY A 25 0.70 16.10 -18.00
N GLY A 26 0.48 14.94 -17.38
CA GLY A 26 1.13 14.61 -16.10
C GLY A 26 0.37 15.01 -14.84
N SER A 27 -0.83 15.56 -14.96
CA SER A 27 -1.73 15.77 -13.81
C SER A 27 -2.46 14.48 -13.45
N GLY A 28 -2.62 14.26 -12.15
CA GLY A 28 -3.52 13.24 -11.62
C GLY A 28 -4.94 13.74 -11.43
N ALA A 29 -5.91 12.92 -11.86
CA ALA A 29 -7.31 13.27 -11.89
C ALA A 29 -7.89 13.47 -10.49
N GLY A 30 -7.53 12.60 -9.52
CA GLY A 30 -7.92 12.80 -8.12
C GLY A 30 -7.23 14.04 -7.55
N MET A 31 -5.91 14.01 -7.42
CA MET A 31 -5.13 15.18 -6.99
C MET A 31 -3.75 15.26 -7.64
N SER A 32 -3.31 16.48 -7.93
CA SER A 32 -1.92 16.84 -8.22
C SER A 32 -1.42 17.84 -7.19
N LEU A 33 -0.26 17.56 -6.59
CA LEU A 33 0.40 18.40 -5.61
C LEU A 33 1.78 18.80 -6.14
N PHE A 34 1.99 20.09 -6.29
CA PHE A 34 3.24 20.70 -6.71
C PHE A 34 3.81 21.51 -5.55
N THR A 35 5.05 21.23 -5.16
CA THR A 35 5.74 21.92 -4.05
C THR A 35 7.07 22.47 -4.51
N TYR A 36 7.34 23.73 -4.14
CA TYR A 36 8.53 24.49 -4.52
C TYR A 36 9.06 25.28 -3.32
N ASP A 37 10.29 25.78 -3.41
CA ASP A 37 10.87 26.75 -2.46
C ASP A 37 10.80 26.29 -0.99
N ASN A 38 11.17 25.02 -0.73
CA ASN A 38 11.14 24.40 0.60
C ASN A 38 9.74 24.32 1.24
N ALA A 39 8.71 24.14 0.41
CA ALA A 39 7.35 23.96 0.89
C ALA A 39 7.19 22.67 1.71
N VAL A 40 6.25 22.69 2.65
CA VAL A 40 5.85 21.53 3.45
C VAL A 40 4.42 21.17 3.11
N ALA A 41 4.16 19.93 2.73
CA ALA A 41 2.83 19.44 2.44
C ALA A 41 2.50 18.13 3.15
N VAL A 42 1.28 18.01 3.67
CA VAL A 42 0.78 16.78 4.31
C VAL A 42 -0.52 16.34 3.63
N VAL A 43 -0.57 15.09 3.19
CA VAL A 43 -1.73 14.44 2.60
C VAL A 43 -2.06 13.22 3.44
N GLU A 44 -3.16 13.27 4.20
CA GLU A 44 -3.48 12.20 5.17
C GLU A 44 -4.95 11.79 5.17
N HIS A 45 -5.24 10.52 5.44
CA HIS A 45 -6.62 10.04 5.62
C HIS A 45 -7.55 10.36 4.45
N ASN A 46 -7.04 10.36 3.22
CA ASN A 46 -7.85 10.59 2.03
C ASN A 46 -8.11 9.28 1.29
N LEU A 47 -9.21 9.29 0.54
CA LEU A 47 -9.62 8.20 -0.32
C LEU A 47 -9.58 8.66 -1.78
N PHE A 48 -8.76 8.01 -2.61
CA PHE A 48 -8.66 8.23 -4.04
C PHE A 48 -9.18 7.01 -4.76
N LYS A 49 -10.40 7.08 -5.31
CA LYS A 49 -11.01 5.91 -5.96
C LYS A 49 -11.60 6.20 -7.32
N GLU A 50 -11.55 5.20 -8.21
CA GLU A 50 -12.28 5.23 -9.48
C GLU A 50 -11.93 6.45 -10.36
N ASN A 51 -10.75 7.06 -10.15
CA ASN A 51 -10.32 8.18 -10.96
C ASN A 51 -9.69 7.67 -12.26
N THR A 52 -9.88 8.41 -13.34
CA THR A 52 -9.30 8.11 -14.65
C THR A 52 -8.47 9.29 -15.11
N ALA A 53 -7.23 9.06 -15.52
CA ALA A 53 -6.43 10.13 -16.11
C ALA A 53 -5.62 9.63 -17.30
N GLY A 54 -5.10 10.55 -18.12
CA GLY A 54 -4.02 10.25 -19.05
C GLY A 54 -2.83 9.64 -18.32
N ASN A 55 -2.37 10.28 -17.24
CA ASN A 55 -1.27 9.80 -16.38
C ASN A 55 -1.76 9.36 -14.99
N SER A 56 -0.99 9.59 -13.93
CA SER A 56 -1.20 9.09 -12.55
C SER A 56 -2.60 9.39 -12.03
N ALA A 57 -3.55 8.44 -12.10
CA ALA A 57 -4.97 8.78 -12.01
C ALA A 57 -5.46 9.18 -10.61
N GLY A 58 -5.05 8.45 -9.57
CA GLY A 58 -5.42 8.74 -8.19
C GLY A 58 -4.71 10.00 -7.69
N PHE A 59 -3.40 9.93 -7.57
CA PHE A 59 -2.62 11.00 -6.96
C PHE A 59 -1.24 11.19 -7.60
N ASN A 60 -0.86 12.46 -7.79
CA ASN A 60 0.42 12.86 -8.33
C ASN A 60 1.11 13.87 -7.41
N VAL A 61 2.35 13.61 -7.02
CA VAL A 61 3.23 14.55 -6.32
C VAL A 61 4.41 14.90 -7.22
N ASN A 62 4.66 16.19 -7.36
CA ASN A 62 5.91 16.73 -7.85
C ASN A 62 6.50 17.66 -6.78
N ALA A 63 7.53 17.18 -6.09
CA ALA A 63 8.24 17.92 -5.06
C ALA A 63 9.61 18.33 -5.56
N GLN A 64 9.85 19.64 -5.58
CA GLN A 64 11.10 20.23 -6.03
C GLN A 64 11.74 21.03 -4.90
N GLY A 65 13.05 20.89 -4.72
CA GLY A 65 13.85 21.80 -3.91
C GLY A 65 14.39 22.98 -4.72
N ASP A 66 15.42 23.64 -4.18
CA ASP A 66 16.15 24.69 -4.88
C ASP A 66 17.50 24.13 -5.35
N GLU A 67 17.64 23.95 -6.67
CA GLU A 67 18.87 23.50 -7.34
C GLU A 67 20.12 24.34 -6.97
N ASN A 68 19.94 25.54 -6.40
CA ASN A 68 21.00 26.45 -5.98
C ASN A 68 21.23 26.50 -4.45
N ALA A 69 20.39 25.85 -3.64
CA ALA A 69 20.50 25.86 -2.18
C ALA A 69 21.38 24.71 -1.68
N VAL A 70 22.67 25.00 -1.51
CA VAL A 70 23.73 24.02 -1.21
C VAL A 70 23.66 23.37 0.18
N SER A 71 22.60 23.53 0.98
CA SER A 71 22.62 23.06 2.39
C SER A 71 21.30 22.82 3.14
N GLU A 72 20.12 22.96 2.54
CA GLU A 72 18.86 22.64 3.22
C GLU A 72 18.04 21.72 2.33
N TYR A 73 17.52 20.62 2.88
CA TYR A 73 16.59 19.73 2.16
C TYR A 73 15.48 20.56 1.54
N GLY A 74 15.14 20.22 0.29
CA GLY A 74 14.12 20.88 -0.53
C GLY A 74 12.71 20.75 0.04
N SER A 75 11.69 20.86 -0.82
CA SER A 75 10.30 20.66 -0.39
C SER A 75 10.11 19.31 0.31
N GLN A 76 9.31 19.30 1.38
CA GLN A 76 9.01 18.13 2.20
C GLN A 76 7.54 17.75 2.05
N VAL A 77 7.26 16.55 1.54
CA VAL A 77 5.89 16.06 1.36
C VAL A 77 5.70 14.79 2.17
N THR A 78 4.63 14.74 2.97
CA THR A 78 4.22 13.56 3.72
C THR A 78 2.88 13.04 3.18
N VAL A 79 2.81 11.75 2.86
CA VAL A 79 1.61 11.07 2.36
C VAL A 79 1.32 9.88 3.27
N ILE A 80 0.36 10.00 4.18
CA ILE A 80 0.17 9.01 5.25
C ILE A 80 -1.28 8.55 5.41
N ASP A 81 -1.50 7.26 5.67
CA ASP A 81 -2.83 6.71 5.98
C ASP A 81 -3.88 6.99 4.88
N ASN A 82 -3.49 6.98 3.60
CA ASN A 82 -4.42 7.16 2.48
C ASN A 82 -4.73 5.83 1.78
N GLN A 83 -5.88 5.78 1.09
CA GLN A 83 -6.26 4.66 0.25
C GLN A 83 -6.37 5.07 -1.21
N PHE A 84 -5.80 4.26 -2.11
CA PHE A 84 -5.82 4.48 -3.55
C PHE A 84 -6.32 3.22 -4.25
N TYR A 85 -7.54 3.24 -4.79
CA TYR A 85 -8.06 2.04 -5.46
C TYR A 85 -8.93 2.26 -6.69
N LYS A 86 -8.92 1.27 -7.59
CA LYS A 86 -9.71 1.30 -8.84
C LYS A 86 -9.41 2.53 -9.72
N ASN A 87 -8.25 3.14 -9.56
CA ASN A 87 -7.83 4.25 -10.41
C ASN A 87 -7.21 3.72 -11.71
N THR A 88 -7.46 4.39 -12.83
CA THR A 88 -7.04 3.96 -14.17
C THR A 88 -6.21 5.02 -14.88
N ALA A 89 -4.93 4.75 -15.11
CA ALA A 89 -4.07 5.58 -15.96
C ALA A 89 -4.11 5.07 -17.42
N THR A 90 -4.45 5.95 -18.35
CA THR A 90 -4.88 5.54 -19.70
C THR A 90 -3.80 5.63 -20.78
N SER A 91 -2.86 6.56 -20.64
CA SER A 91 -1.79 6.83 -21.62
C SER A 91 -0.79 5.67 -21.73
N PRO A 92 -0.25 5.38 -22.92
CA PRO A 92 0.74 4.34 -23.13
C PRO A 92 2.14 4.66 -22.56
N TYR A 93 2.30 5.79 -21.88
CA TYR A 93 3.53 6.18 -21.19
C TYR A 93 3.28 6.48 -19.71
N SER A 94 2.10 6.12 -19.21
CA SER A 94 1.68 6.44 -17.85
C SER A 94 2.07 5.36 -16.85
N GLY A 95 2.18 5.77 -15.59
CA GLY A 95 2.25 4.85 -14.49
C GLY A 95 1.93 5.53 -13.17
N GLY A 96 1.77 4.74 -12.12
CA GLY A 96 1.37 5.18 -10.80
C GLY A 96 -0.12 5.48 -10.79
N ALA A 97 -0.96 4.55 -11.28
CA ALA A 97 -2.38 4.81 -11.41
C ALA A 97 -3.03 5.05 -10.05
N GLY A 98 -2.59 4.34 -9.00
CA GLY A 98 -2.90 4.71 -7.62
C GLY A 98 -2.18 6.00 -7.23
N MET A 99 -0.84 5.98 -7.28
CA MET A 99 -0.02 7.10 -6.83
C MET A 99 1.28 7.25 -7.62
N ARG A 100 1.68 8.49 -7.92
CA ARG A 100 3.03 8.85 -8.38
C ARG A 100 3.67 9.84 -7.42
N LEU A 101 4.86 9.51 -6.95
CA LEU A 101 5.69 10.37 -6.10
C LEU A 101 6.97 10.72 -6.85
N THR A 102 7.16 12.01 -7.12
CA THR A 102 8.39 12.53 -7.75
C THR A 102 9.07 13.50 -6.78
N ALA A 103 10.35 13.25 -6.49
CA ALA A 103 11.21 14.13 -5.71
C ALA A 103 12.40 14.56 -6.57
N GLU A 104 12.68 15.86 -6.61
CA GLU A 104 13.75 16.47 -7.43
C GLU A 104 14.47 17.56 -6.62
N ASP A 105 15.71 17.84 -7.00
CA ASP A 105 16.54 18.94 -6.47
C ASP A 105 16.63 18.96 -4.94
N GLY A 106 16.90 17.81 -4.31
CA GLY A 106 17.04 17.69 -2.86
C GLY A 106 15.74 17.65 -2.06
N ALA A 107 14.57 17.56 -2.72
CA ALA A 107 13.28 17.37 -2.05
C ALA A 107 13.21 16.04 -1.29
N VAL A 108 12.33 15.97 -0.29
CA VAL A 108 12.08 14.74 0.50
C VAL A 108 10.60 14.41 0.46
N VAL A 109 10.26 13.21 0.01
CA VAL A 109 8.89 12.70 0.01
C VAL A 109 8.81 11.47 0.89
N THR A 110 8.00 11.52 1.95
CA THR A 110 7.72 10.39 2.84
C THR A 110 6.31 9.87 2.59
N ALA A 111 6.16 8.57 2.36
CA ALA A 111 4.86 7.91 2.24
C ALA A 111 4.77 6.69 3.16
N LYS A 112 3.80 6.71 4.09
CA LYS A 112 3.65 5.69 5.13
C LYS A 112 2.21 5.21 5.29
N ASN A 113 2.00 3.95 5.64
CA ASN A 113 0.67 3.40 5.99
C ASN A 113 -0.39 3.57 4.90
N ASN A 114 -0.01 3.69 3.63
CA ASN A 114 -0.98 3.80 2.55
C ASN A 114 -1.35 2.40 2.04
N VAL A 115 -2.61 2.26 1.60
CA VAL A 115 -3.12 1.04 0.97
C VAL A 115 -3.44 1.32 -0.49
N ILE A 116 -2.76 0.64 -1.40
CA ILE A 116 -2.78 0.91 -2.83
C ILE A 116 -3.18 -0.36 -3.56
N TYR A 117 -4.40 -0.41 -4.10
CA TYR A 117 -4.92 -1.66 -4.62
C TYR A 117 -5.90 -1.56 -5.76
N ASN A 118 -6.01 -2.62 -6.58
CA ASN A 118 -6.93 -2.65 -7.72
C ASN A 118 -6.77 -1.46 -8.69
N ASN A 119 -5.57 -0.87 -8.80
CA ASN A 119 -5.31 0.21 -9.75
C ASN A 119 -4.76 -0.36 -11.05
N THR A 120 -5.08 0.30 -12.17
CA THR A 120 -4.63 -0.13 -13.49
C THR A 120 -3.83 0.98 -14.16
N GLY A 121 -2.52 0.76 -14.33
CA GLY A 121 -1.60 1.66 -15.03
C GLY A 121 -1.09 1.09 -16.34
N TYR A 122 -0.42 1.90 -17.17
CA TYR A 122 0.32 1.33 -18.29
C TYR A 122 1.54 0.56 -17.77
N SER A 123 2.40 1.20 -16.98
CA SER A 123 3.45 0.61 -16.13
C SER A 123 3.25 1.05 -14.68
N GLY A 124 3.85 0.41 -13.67
CA GLY A 124 3.70 0.89 -12.28
C GLY A 124 2.23 0.95 -11.85
N GLY A 125 1.47 -0.13 -11.98
CA GLY A 125 0.00 -0.15 -11.84
C GLY A 125 -0.47 0.51 -10.55
N GLY A 126 0.11 0.13 -9.42
CA GLY A 126 -0.15 0.76 -8.13
C GLY A 126 0.58 2.09 -7.98
N VAL A 127 1.92 2.03 -7.89
CA VAL A 127 2.76 3.19 -7.54
C VAL A 127 3.89 3.45 -8.54
N VAL A 128 4.26 4.72 -8.71
CA VAL A 128 5.56 5.12 -9.29
C VAL A 128 6.30 5.99 -8.29
N LEU A 129 7.53 5.60 -7.97
CA LEU A 129 8.45 6.37 -7.13
C LEU A 129 9.61 6.84 -8.00
N CYS A 130 9.85 8.14 -8.06
CA CYS A 130 10.90 8.71 -8.87
C CYS A 130 11.71 9.74 -8.08
N SER A 131 12.93 9.37 -7.69
CA SER A 131 13.86 10.26 -6.98
C SER A 131 14.99 10.69 -7.90
N LYS A 132 15.27 12.00 -7.95
CA LYS A 132 16.33 12.58 -8.78
C LYS A 132 17.15 13.63 -8.03
N ASP A 133 18.36 13.88 -8.52
CA ASP A 133 19.14 15.07 -8.19
C ASP A 133 19.29 15.27 -6.67
N THR A 134 19.87 14.26 -5.99
CA THR A 134 20.11 14.24 -4.53
C THR A 134 18.86 14.34 -3.65
N SER A 135 17.67 14.10 -4.22
CA SER A 135 16.42 13.98 -3.45
C SER A 135 16.29 12.62 -2.77
N GLN A 136 15.26 12.49 -1.93
CA GLN A 136 14.96 11.24 -1.22
C GLN A 136 13.45 10.94 -1.24
N ILE A 137 13.12 9.67 -1.46
CA ILE A 137 11.79 9.11 -1.20
C ILE A 137 11.91 8.04 -0.11
N VAL A 138 11.16 8.21 0.98
CA VAL A 138 11.02 7.21 2.05
C VAL A 138 9.62 6.61 1.95
N PHE A 139 9.53 5.32 1.63
CA PHE A 139 8.29 4.61 1.39
C PHE A 139 8.19 3.44 2.37
N SER A 140 7.45 3.61 3.46
CA SER A 140 7.50 2.69 4.60
C SER A 140 6.14 2.16 5.04
N ASN A 141 6.00 0.88 5.40
CA ASN A 141 4.75 0.33 5.93
C ASN A 141 3.53 0.57 5.04
N ASN A 142 3.65 0.37 3.73
CA ASN A 142 2.54 0.46 2.79
C ASN A 142 2.16 -0.94 2.28
N LEU A 143 0.88 -1.10 1.94
CA LEU A 143 0.34 -2.32 1.36
C LEU A 143 -0.01 -2.05 -0.11
N ILE A 144 0.64 -2.77 -1.02
CA ILE A 144 0.47 -2.65 -2.48
C ILE A 144 -0.01 -4.00 -3.03
N HIS A 145 -1.30 -4.10 -3.36
CA HIS A 145 -1.86 -5.38 -3.80
C HIS A 145 -2.86 -5.29 -4.95
N GLU A 146 -2.98 -6.37 -5.74
CA GLU A 146 -3.98 -6.47 -6.80
C GLU A 146 -3.93 -5.35 -7.85
N ASN A 147 -2.78 -4.71 -8.04
CA ASN A 147 -2.62 -3.69 -9.07
C ASN A 147 -2.15 -4.32 -10.38
N GLU A 148 -2.54 -3.71 -11.49
CA GLU A 148 -2.27 -4.20 -12.84
C GLU A 148 -1.52 -3.16 -13.68
N ALA A 149 -0.39 -3.56 -14.25
CA ALA A 149 0.18 -2.92 -15.43
C ALA A 149 -0.43 -3.56 -16.68
N ARG A 150 -0.79 -2.77 -17.70
CA ARG A 150 -1.47 -3.29 -18.91
C ARG A 150 -0.73 -3.11 -20.23
N GLY A 151 0.38 -2.36 -20.24
CA GLY A 151 1.15 -2.13 -21.46
C GLY A 151 1.90 -3.37 -21.90
N SER A 152 1.90 -3.77 -23.17
CA SER A 152 2.50 -5.06 -23.60
C SER A 152 3.99 -5.26 -23.24
N TRP A 153 4.71 -4.18 -22.93
CA TRP A 153 6.11 -4.17 -22.50
C TRP A 153 6.29 -3.53 -21.13
N ALA A 154 5.20 -3.43 -20.37
CA ALA A 154 5.19 -2.75 -19.10
C ALA A 154 5.52 -3.70 -17.96
N GLY A 155 6.32 -3.21 -17.02
CA GLY A 155 6.53 -3.84 -15.74
C GLY A 155 5.88 -3.10 -14.57
N GLY A 156 6.05 -3.69 -13.40
CA GLY A 156 5.72 -3.08 -12.13
C GLY A 156 4.22 -3.06 -11.90
N GLY A 157 3.57 -4.22 -11.80
CA GLY A 157 2.14 -4.27 -11.50
C GLY A 157 1.86 -3.54 -10.19
N GLY A 158 2.64 -3.87 -9.15
CA GLY A 158 2.59 -3.20 -7.85
C GLY A 158 3.22 -1.80 -7.93
N GLY A 159 4.43 -1.70 -8.46
CA GLY A 159 5.03 -0.40 -8.66
C GLY A 159 6.29 -0.35 -9.51
N SER A 160 6.67 0.87 -9.88
CA SER A 160 7.95 1.15 -10.54
C SER A 160 8.76 2.12 -9.70
N LEU A 161 10.03 1.79 -9.51
CA LEU A 161 10.95 2.50 -8.63
C LEU A 161 12.14 2.98 -9.45
N ASP A 162 12.22 4.28 -9.66
CA ASP A 162 13.25 4.90 -10.47
C ASP A 162 14.11 5.86 -9.65
N SER A 163 15.44 5.64 -9.62
CA SER A 163 16.36 6.63 -9.07
C SER A 163 17.39 7.11 -10.10
N TYR A 164 17.59 8.43 -10.13
CA TYR A 164 18.47 9.13 -11.07
C TYR A 164 19.38 10.10 -10.34
N ASN A 165 20.58 10.37 -10.88
CA ASN A 165 21.44 11.48 -10.47
C ASN A 165 21.63 11.58 -8.94
N SER A 166 22.05 10.49 -8.30
CA SER A 166 22.19 10.41 -6.84
C SER A 166 20.90 10.61 -6.02
N GLY A 167 19.73 10.40 -6.63
CA GLY A 167 18.48 10.24 -5.88
C GLY A 167 18.50 8.98 -5.02
N GLU A 168 17.67 8.96 -3.98
CA GLU A 168 17.59 7.85 -3.03
C GLU A 168 16.13 7.39 -2.84
N ILE A 169 15.89 6.08 -2.89
CA ILE A 169 14.62 5.48 -2.49
C ILE A 169 14.86 4.46 -1.39
N GLU A 170 14.28 4.72 -0.22
CA GLU A 170 14.22 3.81 0.91
C GLU A 170 12.85 3.16 0.97
N PHE A 171 12.80 1.83 0.83
CA PHE A 171 11.56 1.05 0.74
C PHE A 171 11.53 0.01 1.88
N SER A 172 10.86 0.34 2.98
CA SER A 172 10.91 -0.45 4.22
C SER A 172 9.56 -0.97 4.72
N ASN A 173 9.52 -2.17 5.32
CA ASN A 173 8.31 -2.73 5.93
C ASN A 173 7.07 -2.73 5.02
N ASN A 174 7.25 -2.83 3.70
CA ASN A 174 6.10 -2.85 2.78
C ASN A 174 5.73 -4.28 2.41
N THR A 175 4.47 -4.49 2.05
CA THR A 175 4.01 -5.73 1.44
C THR A 175 3.52 -5.45 0.02
N VAL A 176 4.13 -6.12 -0.95
CA VAL A 176 3.83 -6.03 -2.39
C VAL A 176 3.39 -7.41 -2.87
N THR A 177 2.09 -7.61 -3.10
CA THR A 177 1.53 -8.94 -3.35
C THR A 177 0.37 -8.96 -4.33
N ALA A 178 0.14 -10.09 -5.00
CA ALA A 178 -0.98 -10.27 -5.94
C ALA A 178 -1.06 -9.23 -7.06
N ASN A 179 0.05 -8.55 -7.39
CA ASN A 179 0.08 -7.60 -8.49
C ASN A 179 0.45 -8.30 -9.81
N VAL A 180 0.02 -7.73 -10.92
CA VAL A 180 0.16 -8.32 -12.26
C VAL A 180 0.84 -7.33 -13.19
N ALA A 181 1.88 -7.80 -13.89
CA ALA A 181 2.44 -7.08 -15.04
C ALA A 181 2.54 -8.00 -16.25
N PRO A 182 2.54 -7.49 -17.48
CA PRO A 182 2.65 -8.32 -18.68
C PRO A 182 4.10 -8.59 -19.09
N PHE A 183 5.09 -7.82 -18.62
CA PHE A 183 6.47 -7.95 -19.10
C PHE A 183 7.50 -8.22 -17.99
N SER A 184 7.60 -7.34 -17.00
CA SER A 184 8.65 -7.45 -15.97
C SER A 184 8.13 -7.08 -14.60
N GLY A 185 8.69 -7.66 -13.53
CA GLY A 185 8.45 -7.17 -12.17
C GLY A 185 6.96 -7.07 -11.84
N GLY A 186 6.22 -8.18 -11.87
CA GLY A 186 4.79 -8.20 -11.50
C GLY A 186 4.55 -7.46 -10.18
N GLY A 187 5.45 -7.62 -9.22
CA GLY A 187 5.55 -6.80 -8.02
C GLY A 187 6.18 -5.44 -8.31
N LEU A 188 7.51 -5.38 -8.38
CA LEU A 188 8.27 -4.15 -8.60
C LEU A 188 9.16 -4.20 -9.85
N ASP A 189 9.16 -3.10 -10.59
CA ASP A 189 10.04 -2.85 -11.72
C ASP A 189 10.98 -1.67 -11.43
N ILE A 190 12.25 -1.99 -11.19
CA ILE A 190 13.23 -1.12 -10.54
C ILE A 190 14.28 -0.66 -11.57
N HIS A 191 14.54 0.64 -11.66
CA HIS A 191 15.52 1.21 -12.60
C HIS A 191 16.42 2.25 -11.94
N GLN A 192 17.74 2.05 -12.06
CA GLN A 192 18.73 2.95 -11.48
C GLN A 192 19.67 3.57 -12.52
N HIS A 193 19.95 4.86 -12.36
CA HIS A 193 20.80 5.63 -13.25
C HIS A 193 21.64 6.68 -12.52
N ASP A 194 22.86 6.93 -13.02
CA ASP A 194 23.70 8.06 -12.65
C ASP A 194 23.95 8.19 -11.13
N ASN A 195 24.33 7.07 -10.51
CA ASN A 195 24.57 6.90 -9.07
C ASN A 195 23.30 6.94 -8.19
N GLY A 196 22.12 6.72 -8.76
CA GLY A 196 20.90 6.51 -7.98
C GLY A 196 21.02 5.29 -7.05
N THR A 197 20.37 5.35 -5.89
CA THR A 197 20.38 4.24 -4.92
C THR A 197 18.98 3.85 -4.50
N ILE A 198 18.70 2.54 -4.47
CA ILE A 198 17.48 1.99 -3.88
C ILE A 198 17.82 0.91 -2.86
N ASN A 199 17.28 1.08 -1.66
CA ASN A 199 17.40 0.12 -0.58
C ASN A 199 16.01 -0.42 -0.25
N ILE A 200 15.87 -1.74 -0.34
CA ILE A 200 14.64 -2.45 0.03
C ILE A 200 14.96 -3.29 1.25
N ILE A 201 14.25 -3.03 2.34
CA ILE A 201 14.51 -3.65 3.64
C ILE A 201 13.23 -4.07 4.34
N ASP A 202 13.28 -5.12 5.15
CA ASP A 202 12.17 -5.58 6.00
C ASP A 202 10.84 -5.76 5.23
N SER A 203 10.89 -6.09 3.94
CA SER A 203 9.72 -6.05 3.05
C SER A 203 9.36 -7.42 2.48
N ILE A 204 8.07 -7.64 2.23
CA ILE A 204 7.56 -8.84 1.57
C ILE A 204 7.22 -8.49 0.12
N ILE A 205 7.86 -9.15 -0.84
CA ILE A 205 7.53 -9.07 -2.26
C ILE A 205 7.27 -10.48 -2.77
N TRP A 206 6.00 -10.89 -2.76
CA TRP A 206 5.61 -12.28 -2.98
C TRP A 206 4.25 -12.39 -3.67
N GLY A 207 4.00 -13.49 -4.38
CA GLY A 207 2.68 -13.77 -4.95
C GLY A 207 2.28 -12.83 -6.09
N ASN A 208 3.23 -12.07 -6.65
CA ASN A 208 2.99 -11.29 -7.86
C ASN A 208 3.19 -12.17 -9.11
N SER A 209 2.62 -11.77 -10.24
CA SER A 209 2.60 -12.60 -11.44
C SER A 209 2.88 -11.83 -12.72
N ILE A 210 3.32 -12.56 -13.74
CA ILE A 210 3.44 -12.03 -15.10
C ILE A 210 2.42 -12.68 -16.04
N SER A 211 1.70 -11.86 -16.81
CA SER A 211 0.65 -12.33 -17.73
C SER A 211 1.11 -12.49 -19.19
N GLY A 212 2.27 -11.94 -19.57
CA GLY A 212 2.79 -12.02 -20.93
C GLY A 212 3.78 -13.16 -21.18
N THR A 213 4.09 -13.40 -22.45
CA THR A 213 4.88 -14.58 -22.90
C THR A 213 6.38 -14.34 -22.97
N LEU A 214 6.84 -13.09 -22.88
CA LEU A 214 8.24 -12.69 -22.84
C LEU A 214 8.46 -11.94 -21.52
N ALA A 215 8.68 -12.70 -20.45
CA ALA A 215 8.53 -12.25 -19.08
C ALA A 215 9.82 -12.39 -18.26
N PHE A 216 10.06 -11.46 -17.33
CA PHE A 216 11.23 -11.49 -16.46
C PHE A 216 10.90 -11.05 -15.02
N GLY A 217 11.26 -11.86 -14.02
CA GLY A 217 11.17 -11.47 -12.61
C GLY A 217 9.73 -11.25 -12.15
N GLU A 218 9.00 -12.32 -11.80
CA GLU A 218 7.58 -12.20 -11.41
C GLU A 218 7.38 -11.23 -10.23
N ASN A 219 8.29 -11.26 -9.27
CA ASN A 219 8.23 -10.39 -8.09
C ASN A 219 9.08 -9.14 -8.27
N LEU A 220 10.33 -9.30 -8.71
CA LEU A 220 11.28 -8.20 -8.83
C LEU A 220 11.99 -8.26 -10.18
N TYR A 221 11.89 -7.16 -10.93
CA TYR A 221 12.80 -6.88 -12.03
C TYR A 221 13.67 -5.68 -11.68
N ILE A 222 14.96 -5.80 -11.96
CA ILE A 222 15.97 -4.80 -11.63
C ILE A 222 16.80 -4.50 -12.88
N GLY A 223 16.48 -3.37 -13.51
CA GLY A 223 17.25 -2.74 -14.56
C GLY A 223 18.13 -1.60 -14.03
N GLY A 224 19.10 -1.17 -14.84
CA GLY A 224 19.91 0.00 -14.51
C GLY A 224 21.30 -0.03 -15.11
N ASP A 225 22.08 1.00 -14.78
CA ASP A 225 23.50 1.07 -15.12
C ASP A 225 24.40 0.34 -14.11
N SER A 226 25.70 0.29 -14.38
CA SER A 226 26.68 -0.43 -13.54
C SER A 226 27.27 0.40 -12.39
N VAL A 227 26.87 1.67 -12.25
CA VAL A 227 27.41 2.58 -11.21
C VAL A 227 26.41 2.83 -10.09
N SER A 228 25.14 2.57 -10.34
CA SER A 228 24.04 2.68 -9.39
C SER A 228 23.86 1.39 -8.58
N SER A 229 23.16 1.45 -7.44
CA SER A 229 23.01 0.29 -6.55
C SER A 229 21.58 0.03 -6.12
N VAL A 230 21.17 -1.24 -6.22
CA VAL A 230 19.97 -1.77 -5.56
C VAL A 230 20.42 -2.76 -4.49
N THR A 231 19.99 -2.55 -3.24
CA THR A 231 20.29 -3.44 -2.12
C THR A 231 19.00 -4.04 -1.59
N LEU A 232 19.00 -5.36 -1.36
CA LEU A 232 17.92 -6.06 -0.67
C LEU A 232 18.46 -6.69 0.60
N SER A 233 17.80 -6.50 1.73
CA SER A 233 18.17 -7.12 3.01
C SER A 233 16.95 -7.37 3.87
N TYR A 234 16.91 -8.46 4.64
CA TYR A 234 15.76 -8.81 5.50
C TYR A 234 14.41 -8.85 4.73
N CYS A 235 14.44 -9.18 3.45
CA CYS A 235 13.24 -9.27 2.62
C CYS A 235 12.80 -10.72 2.40
N LEU A 236 11.49 -10.94 2.20
CA LEU A 236 10.97 -12.20 1.67
C LEU A 236 10.59 -12.03 0.20
N PHE A 237 11.23 -12.79 -0.69
CA PHE A 237 10.90 -12.85 -2.12
C PHE A 237 11.43 -14.14 -2.75
N ASN A 238 10.74 -14.70 -3.74
CA ASN A 238 11.16 -15.94 -4.40
C ASN A 238 12.04 -15.69 -5.65
N GLU A 239 11.87 -14.56 -6.35
CA GLU A 239 12.58 -14.25 -7.59
C GLU A 239 12.99 -12.77 -7.64
N ALA A 240 14.26 -12.52 -7.94
CA ALA A 240 14.76 -11.21 -8.36
C ALA A 240 15.60 -11.34 -9.64
N TYR A 241 15.18 -10.66 -10.71
CA TYR A 241 15.78 -10.75 -12.03
C TYR A 241 16.43 -9.43 -12.47
N PRO A 242 17.64 -9.46 -13.06
CA PRO A 242 18.52 -10.61 -13.15
C PRO A 242 19.14 -10.90 -11.78
N SER A 243 19.58 -12.14 -11.56
CA SER A 243 20.17 -12.57 -10.27
C SER A 243 21.46 -11.84 -9.88
N ALA A 244 22.09 -11.11 -10.82
CA ALA A 244 23.29 -10.30 -10.59
C ALA A 244 23.01 -8.78 -10.60
N GLY A 245 21.74 -8.36 -10.67
CA GLY A 245 21.33 -6.95 -10.80
C GLY A 245 21.24 -6.18 -9.48
N TRP A 246 21.53 -6.84 -8.36
CA TRP A 246 21.35 -6.28 -7.01
C TRP A 246 22.39 -6.82 -6.04
N THR A 247 22.53 -6.13 -4.91
CA THR A 247 23.42 -6.50 -3.82
C THR A 247 22.61 -7.14 -2.70
N ASP A 248 23.00 -8.36 -2.30
CA ASP A 248 22.48 -9.00 -1.11
C ASP A 248 23.09 -8.36 0.14
N GLY A 249 22.27 -7.55 0.82
CA GLY A 249 22.61 -6.95 2.12
C GLY A 249 22.48 -7.94 3.28
N GLY A 250 22.03 -9.18 3.03
CA GLY A 250 21.94 -10.27 3.98
C GLY A 250 20.54 -10.47 4.55
N HIS A 251 20.35 -11.63 5.17
CA HIS A 251 19.12 -12.02 5.90
C HIS A 251 17.84 -12.11 5.06
N ASN A 252 17.96 -12.16 3.73
CA ASN A 252 16.82 -12.38 2.84
C ASN A 252 16.29 -13.82 2.95
N ILE A 253 14.96 -13.96 3.00
CA ILE A 253 14.23 -15.23 2.96
C ILE A 253 13.85 -15.48 1.50
N THR A 254 14.53 -16.42 0.85
CA THR A 254 14.35 -16.70 -0.59
C THR A 254 14.20 -18.20 -0.87
N GLY A 255 13.54 -18.54 -1.99
CA GLY A 255 13.36 -19.92 -2.45
C GLY A 255 11.99 -20.17 -3.09
N ASP A 256 11.88 -21.27 -3.83
CA ASP A 256 10.69 -21.59 -4.64
C ASP A 256 9.46 -22.02 -3.82
N THR A 257 9.66 -22.35 -2.53
CA THR A 257 8.61 -22.87 -1.64
C THR A 257 8.38 -21.97 -0.42
N ILE A 258 8.89 -20.75 -0.43
CA ILE A 258 8.64 -19.79 0.64
C ILE A 258 7.22 -19.24 0.51
N ASP A 259 6.57 -19.03 1.64
CA ASP A 259 5.23 -18.47 1.73
C ASP A 259 5.21 -17.53 2.95
N PRO A 260 4.76 -16.27 2.80
CA PRO A 260 4.53 -15.37 3.94
C PRO A 260 3.49 -15.89 4.94
N LEU A 261 2.69 -16.90 4.58
CA LEU A 261 1.59 -17.43 5.38
C LEU A 261 0.63 -16.32 5.80
N PHE A 262 0.14 -15.57 4.80
CA PHE A 262 -0.89 -14.57 5.03
C PHE A 262 -2.18 -15.22 5.53
N VAL A 263 -2.80 -14.59 6.52
CA VAL A 263 -4.09 -14.97 7.07
C VAL A 263 -4.97 -13.73 7.18
N THR A 264 -6.26 -13.91 6.98
CA THR A 264 -7.22 -12.82 7.17
C THR A 264 -7.44 -12.61 8.67
N GLY A 265 -7.44 -11.33 9.04
CA GLY A 265 -7.78 -10.85 10.37
C GLY A 265 -8.66 -9.61 10.25
N SER A 266 -8.93 -8.97 11.38
CA SER A 266 -10.00 -7.98 11.47
C SER A 266 -9.88 -6.82 10.49
N LEU A 267 -8.68 -6.34 10.18
CA LEU A 267 -8.46 -5.17 9.32
C LEU A 267 -8.09 -5.52 7.86
N GLY A 268 -7.98 -6.81 7.49
CA GLY A 268 -7.67 -7.23 6.13
C GLY A 268 -6.99 -8.60 6.00
N ASP A 269 -6.60 -8.95 4.77
CA ASP A 269 -6.14 -10.30 4.38
C ASP A 269 -4.64 -10.57 4.58
N TYR A 270 -3.86 -9.60 5.06
CA TYR A 270 -2.39 -9.66 5.03
C TYR A 270 -1.75 -9.66 6.42
N TYR A 271 -2.44 -10.21 7.42
CA TYR A 271 -1.80 -10.57 8.69
C TYR A 271 -0.86 -11.76 8.47
N LEU A 272 0.16 -11.89 9.32
CA LEU A 272 1.06 -13.03 9.34
C LEU A 272 0.49 -14.10 10.27
N SER A 273 0.43 -15.35 9.80
CA SER A 273 0.04 -16.49 10.64
C SER A 273 0.98 -16.61 11.86
N GLN A 274 0.45 -16.68 13.07
CA GLN A 274 1.24 -16.90 14.29
C GLN A 274 0.58 -17.92 15.24
N GLU A 275 1.33 -18.92 15.70
CA GLU A 275 0.80 -19.85 16.72
C GLU A 275 0.35 -19.12 18.00
N GLY A 276 1.02 -18.00 18.32
CA GLY A 276 0.68 -17.15 19.45
C GLY A 276 -0.67 -16.44 19.34
N ALA A 277 -1.19 -16.28 18.13
CA ALA A 277 -2.50 -15.70 17.83
C ALA A 277 -3.54 -16.79 17.45
N GLY A 278 -3.19 -18.07 17.60
CA GLY A 278 -4.10 -19.20 17.43
C GLY A 278 -4.08 -19.88 16.06
N GLN A 279 -3.23 -19.44 15.13
CA GLN A 279 -3.08 -20.13 13.84
C GLN A 279 -2.23 -21.41 13.95
N ALA A 280 -2.31 -22.25 12.91
CA ALA A 280 -1.68 -23.57 12.92
C ALA A 280 -0.15 -23.54 12.74
N GLU A 281 0.39 -22.50 12.11
CA GLU A 281 1.81 -22.37 11.79
C GLU A 281 2.27 -20.92 12.00
N THR A 282 3.55 -20.73 12.31
CA THR A 282 4.15 -19.39 12.43
C THR A 282 4.82 -19.00 11.12
N SER A 283 4.46 -17.84 10.58
CA SER A 283 5.04 -17.27 9.36
C SER A 283 6.56 -17.11 9.49
N PRO A 284 7.32 -17.40 8.41
CA PRO A 284 8.76 -17.14 8.40
C PRO A 284 9.10 -15.64 8.49
N CYS A 285 8.13 -14.75 8.32
CA CYS A 285 8.29 -13.30 8.42
C CYS A 285 8.27 -12.76 9.86
N VAL A 286 7.92 -13.61 10.84
CA VAL A 286 7.83 -13.21 12.25
C VAL A 286 9.23 -13.08 12.86
N ASP A 287 9.50 -11.99 13.58
CA ASP A 287 10.79 -11.66 14.20
C ASP A 287 11.98 -11.71 13.20
N ALA A 288 11.72 -11.47 11.91
CA ALA A 288 12.69 -11.65 10.84
C ALA A 288 13.38 -10.37 10.38
N GLY A 289 13.02 -9.22 10.95
CA GLY A 289 13.47 -7.91 10.50
C GLY A 289 14.82 -7.44 11.04
N SER A 290 15.20 -6.25 10.61
CA SER A 290 16.54 -5.70 10.75
C SER A 290 16.86 -5.09 12.13
N ASP A 291 15.84 -4.66 12.86
CA ASP A 291 15.95 -4.03 14.18
C ASP A 291 14.67 -4.31 14.99
N THR A 292 14.58 -3.73 16.19
CA THR A 292 13.40 -3.83 17.03
C THR A 292 12.24 -3.01 16.50
N ALA A 293 11.00 -3.50 16.68
CA ALA A 293 9.78 -2.79 16.32
C ALA A 293 9.73 -1.37 16.93
N ALA A 294 10.24 -1.21 18.16
CA ALA A 294 10.31 0.09 18.84
C ALA A 294 11.29 1.08 18.17
N ASN A 295 12.44 0.60 17.69
CA ASN A 295 13.41 1.47 17.00
C ASN A 295 12.89 1.94 15.64
N LEU A 296 12.09 1.11 14.96
CA LEU A 296 11.46 1.44 13.68
C LEU A 296 10.11 2.17 13.83
N GLY A 297 9.61 2.31 15.06
CA GLY A 297 8.32 2.94 15.34
C GLY A 297 7.13 2.14 14.80
N LEU A 298 7.18 0.82 14.97
CA LEU A 298 6.14 -0.16 14.63
C LEU A 298 5.61 -0.90 15.87
N ASP A 299 6.10 -0.58 17.07
CA ASP A 299 5.69 -1.14 18.37
C ASP A 299 4.26 -0.81 18.83
N HIS A 300 3.51 -0.08 18.00
CA HIS A 300 2.09 0.23 18.15
C HIS A 300 1.25 -0.29 16.97
N MET A 301 1.87 -1.05 16.09
CA MET A 301 1.27 -1.70 14.92
C MET A 301 1.32 -3.23 15.13
N THR A 302 0.63 -4.00 14.31
CA THR A 302 0.51 -5.46 14.45
C THR A 302 0.57 -6.15 13.09
N THR A 303 1.11 -7.36 13.08
CA THR A 303 0.93 -8.35 12.00
C THR A 303 0.04 -9.51 12.43
N ARG A 304 -0.46 -9.52 13.66
CA ARG A 304 -1.21 -10.61 14.29
C ARG A 304 -2.71 -10.38 14.27
N THR A 305 -3.47 -11.45 14.03
CA THR A 305 -4.94 -11.42 14.02
C THR A 305 -5.57 -11.18 15.40
N ASP A 306 -4.83 -11.37 16.49
CA ASP A 306 -5.29 -11.08 17.85
C ASP A 306 -4.94 -9.65 18.31
N GLU A 307 -4.50 -8.79 17.37
CA GLU A 307 -4.29 -7.35 17.54
C GLU A 307 -3.23 -6.96 18.58
N VAL A 308 -2.41 -7.91 19.03
CA VAL A 308 -1.28 -7.65 19.91
C VAL A 308 -0.19 -6.91 19.13
N SER A 309 0.26 -5.76 19.65
CA SER A 309 1.31 -4.97 19.02
C SER A 309 2.60 -5.76 18.84
N ASP A 310 3.29 -5.50 17.73
CA ASP A 310 4.61 -6.04 17.45
C ASP A 310 5.63 -5.59 18.51
N SER A 311 6.55 -6.47 18.87
CA SER A 311 7.50 -6.24 19.95
C SER A 311 8.73 -7.12 19.77
N GLY A 312 9.88 -6.69 20.30
CA GLY A 312 11.11 -7.44 20.06
C GLY A 312 11.66 -7.10 18.68
N ILE A 313 12.13 -8.10 17.93
CA ILE A 313 12.58 -7.90 16.54
C ILE A 313 11.35 -7.66 15.68
N VAL A 314 11.41 -6.67 14.79
CA VAL A 314 10.24 -6.35 13.96
C VAL A 314 9.89 -7.54 13.06
N ASP A 315 8.60 -7.74 12.85
CA ASP A 315 8.13 -8.58 11.75
C ASP A 315 8.45 -7.89 10.40
N ILE A 316 8.68 -8.66 9.33
CA ILE A 316 8.89 -8.08 7.99
C ILE A 316 7.55 -7.94 7.26
N GLY A 317 7.40 -6.86 6.49
CA GLY A 317 6.18 -6.53 5.75
C GLY A 317 5.25 -5.52 6.45
N TYR A 318 4.04 -5.40 5.91
CA TYR A 318 3.04 -4.42 6.32
C TYR A 318 2.43 -4.75 7.69
N HIS A 319 2.29 -3.73 8.52
CA HIS A 319 1.63 -3.78 9.82
C HIS A 319 0.35 -2.97 9.81
N TYR A 320 -0.69 -3.54 10.39
CA TYR A 320 -1.96 -2.88 10.68
C TYR A 320 -1.88 -2.08 12.00
N PRO A 321 -2.72 -1.05 12.21
CA PRO A 321 -2.84 -0.41 13.51
C PRO A 321 -3.28 -1.40 14.60
N ALA A 322 -2.48 -1.57 15.66
CA ALA A 322 -2.81 -2.53 16.71
C ALA A 322 -4.00 -2.08 17.58
N GLY A 323 -4.71 -3.06 18.15
CA GLY A 323 -5.85 -2.83 19.03
C GLY A 323 -7.10 -2.27 18.32
N MET A 324 -7.12 -2.31 16.99
CA MET A 324 -8.25 -1.89 16.17
C MET A 324 -8.88 -3.13 15.53
N VAL A 325 -10.16 -3.34 15.80
CA VAL A 325 -10.94 -4.44 15.20
C VAL A 325 -11.95 -3.79 14.25
N GLN A 326 -12.11 -4.31 13.02
CA GLN A 326 -13.27 -3.88 12.23
C GLN A 326 -14.54 -4.34 12.96
N PRO A 327 -15.54 -3.46 13.14
CA PRO A 327 -16.84 -3.89 13.62
C PRO A 327 -17.37 -4.95 12.66
N VAL A 328 -17.61 -6.16 13.15
CA VAL A 328 -18.23 -7.22 12.35
C VAL A 328 -19.71 -6.88 12.23
N PRO A 329 -20.24 -6.51 11.06
CA PRO A 329 -21.62 -6.02 11.02
C PRO A 329 -22.57 -7.19 11.19
N GLY A 330 -23.30 -7.18 12.30
CA GLY A 330 -24.09 -8.30 12.81
C GLY A 330 -23.62 -8.80 14.18
N ASP A 331 -22.38 -8.49 14.56
CA ASP A 331 -21.82 -8.71 15.91
C ASP A 331 -22.28 -7.56 16.82
N ALA A 332 -23.35 -7.81 17.57
CA ALA A 332 -23.95 -6.81 18.45
C ALA A 332 -23.44 -6.90 19.89
N ASP A 333 -22.82 -8.01 20.29
CA ASP A 333 -22.23 -8.13 21.63
C ASP A 333 -20.73 -7.79 21.67
N GLY A 334 -20.10 -7.66 20.49
CA GLY A 334 -18.76 -7.14 20.25
C GLY A 334 -17.66 -8.17 20.51
N ASP A 335 -17.95 -9.45 20.38
CA ASP A 335 -16.98 -10.52 20.63
C ASP A 335 -16.18 -10.96 19.39
N GLY A 336 -16.48 -10.38 18.22
CA GLY A 336 -15.69 -10.49 17.00
C GLY A 336 -16.21 -11.52 16.00
N ASP A 337 -17.35 -12.15 16.24
CA ASP A 337 -18.03 -13.01 15.26
C ASP A 337 -19.55 -12.76 15.22
N VAL A 338 -20.25 -13.44 14.30
CA VAL A 338 -21.73 -13.39 14.26
C VAL A 338 -22.26 -14.75 14.67
N ASP A 339 -22.69 -14.89 15.91
CA ASP A 339 -23.04 -16.19 16.49
C ASP A 339 -24.46 -16.25 17.09
N GLY A 340 -24.71 -17.32 17.86
CA GLY A 340 -26.00 -17.57 18.50
C GLY A 340 -26.44 -16.46 19.45
N THR A 341 -25.51 -15.73 20.05
CA THR A 341 -25.76 -14.58 20.92
C THR A 341 -26.30 -13.42 20.11
N ASP A 342 -25.65 -13.12 18.98
CA ASP A 342 -26.12 -12.09 18.04
C ASP A 342 -27.46 -12.44 17.44
N LEU A 343 -27.67 -13.70 17.04
CA LEU A 343 -28.93 -14.14 16.47
C LEU A 343 -30.08 -13.95 17.45
N SER A 344 -29.83 -14.17 18.74
CA SER A 344 -30.83 -13.90 19.78
C SER A 344 -31.15 -12.41 19.87
N GLY A 345 -30.13 -11.54 19.76
CA GLY A 345 -30.32 -10.09 19.70
C GLY A 345 -31.09 -9.66 18.46
N PHE A 346 -30.67 -10.15 17.29
CA PHE A 346 -31.26 -9.84 16.00
C PHE A 346 -32.73 -10.24 15.96
N ALA A 347 -33.06 -11.44 16.45
CA ALA A 347 -34.44 -11.92 16.54
C ALA A 347 -35.32 -11.06 17.47
N ALA A 348 -34.74 -10.48 18.52
CA ALA A 348 -35.46 -9.58 19.43
C ALA A 348 -35.69 -8.18 18.83
N ALA A 349 -34.79 -7.74 17.95
CA ALA A 349 -34.84 -6.46 17.28
C ALA A 349 -35.59 -6.51 15.93
N TYR A 350 -35.87 -7.70 15.41
CA TYR A 350 -36.50 -7.90 14.11
C TYR A 350 -37.85 -7.20 13.97
N GLY A 351 -38.01 -6.46 12.87
CA GLY A 351 -39.18 -5.66 12.55
C GLY A 351 -39.27 -4.34 13.31
N SER A 352 -38.24 -3.96 14.07
CA SER A 352 -38.19 -2.67 14.78
C SER A 352 -37.67 -1.54 13.90
N SER A 353 -37.97 -0.31 14.31
CA SER A 353 -37.57 0.93 13.66
C SER A 353 -36.86 1.86 14.67
N PRO A 354 -36.17 2.93 14.25
CA PRO A 354 -35.41 3.81 15.16
C PRO A 354 -36.19 4.42 16.34
N ALA A 355 -37.52 4.39 16.31
CA ALA A 355 -38.37 4.87 17.40
C ALA A 355 -38.67 3.80 18.47
N ASP A 356 -38.40 2.53 18.19
CA ASP A 356 -38.74 1.39 19.03
C ASP A 356 -37.63 1.08 20.03
N SER A 357 -38.00 0.67 21.25
CA SER A 357 -37.02 0.36 22.30
C SER A 357 -36.23 -0.92 22.06
N SER A 358 -36.66 -1.76 21.12
CA SER A 358 -35.97 -2.99 20.70
C SER A 358 -35.01 -2.74 19.53
N TYR A 359 -34.94 -1.52 19.02
CA TYR A 359 -34.05 -1.17 17.92
C TYR A 359 -32.59 -1.16 18.38
N VAL A 360 -31.73 -1.78 17.58
CA VAL A 360 -30.29 -1.90 17.83
C VAL A 360 -29.58 -1.56 16.54
N ASP A 361 -28.85 -0.44 16.51
CA ASP A 361 -28.16 0.08 15.33
C ASP A 361 -27.20 -0.95 14.70
N ALA A 362 -26.60 -1.83 15.51
CA ALA A 362 -25.69 -2.88 15.05
C ALA A 362 -26.33 -3.91 14.11
N PHE A 363 -27.67 -4.01 14.08
CA PHE A 363 -28.41 -4.91 13.21
C PHE A 363 -28.96 -4.24 11.95
N VAL A 364 -28.59 -2.98 11.69
CA VAL A 364 -28.89 -2.27 10.44
C VAL A 364 -27.75 -2.53 9.46
N LEU A 365 -27.88 -3.60 8.69
CA LEU A 365 -26.82 -4.18 7.87
C LEU A 365 -26.93 -3.79 6.40
N ASP A 366 -28.12 -3.46 5.91
CA ASP A 366 -28.36 -3.12 4.50
C ASP A 366 -28.45 -1.61 4.23
N GLU A 367 -28.14 -0.81 5.25
CA GLU A 367 -28.21 0.66 5.27
C GLU A 367 -29.62 1.24 5.03
N THR A 368 -30.67 0.42 5.12
CA THR A 368 -32.06 0.90 5.07
C THR A 368 -32.62 1.14 6.48
N PRO A 369 -33.58 2.08 6.65
CA PRO A 369 -34.15 2.32 7.97
C PRO A 369 -35.05 1.18 8.43
N GLY A 370 -34.60 0.43 9.43
CA GLY A 370 -35.36 -0.67 10.04
C GLY A 370 -34.43 -1.83 10.37
N ILE A 371 -34.98 -2.88 10.95
CA ILE A 371 -34.34 -4.20 11.00
C ILE A 371 -35.30 -5.16 10.32
N ASP A 372 -35.05 -5.55 9.08
CA ASP A 372 -36.00 -6.30 8.26
C ASP A 372 -35.37 -7.45 7.43
N ASP A 373 -36.10 -7.93 6.42
CA ASP A 373 -35.68 -9.07 5.59
C ASP A 373 -34.34 -8.80 4.89
N GLY A 374 -34.01 -7.53 4.60
CA GLY A 374 -32.74 -7.12 3.99
C GLY A 374 -31.56 -7.32 4.95
N ASP A 375 -31.72 -6.87 6.19
CA ASP A 375 -30.73 -7.10 7.25
C ASP A 375 -30.59 -8.59 7.57
N LEU A 376 -31.69 -9.34 7.59
CA LEU A 376 -31.69 -10.77 7.87
C LEU A 376 -30.90 -11.55 6.82
N ALA A 377 -31.00 -11.16 5.54
CA ALA A 377 -30.24 -11.81 4.48
C ALA A 377 -28.73 -11.67 4.69
N ILE A 378 -28.29 -10.47 5.09
CA ILE A 378 -26.88 -10.17 5.35
C ILE A 378 -26.41 -10.85 6.64
N PHE A 379 -27.22 -10.79 7.70
CA PHE A 379 -26.93 -11.45 8.97
C PHE A 379 -26.74 -12.96 8.76
N ALA A 380 -27.64 -13.60 8.02
CA ALA A 380 -27.58 -15.04 7.73
C ALA A 380 -26.37 -15.42 6.87
N GLU A 381 -25.88 -14.53 6.01
CA GLU A 381 -24.64 -14.76 5.25
C GLU A 381 -23.41 -14.77 6.17
N ARG A 382 -23.45 -14.05 7.28
CA ARG A 382 -22.34 -13.92 8.23
C ARG A 382 -22.43 -14.88 9.41
N PHE A 383 -23.62 -15.37 9.74
CA PHE A 383 -23.83 -16.25 10.89
C PHE A 383 -22.97 -17.52 10.85
N GLY A 384 -22.18 -17.72 11.89
CA GLY A 384 -21.25 -18.85 12.03
C GLY A 384 -20.07 -18.82 11.06
N LYS A 385 -19.81 -17.66 10.44
CA LYS A 385 -18.52 -17.35 9.84
C LYS A 385 -17.76 -16.54 10.89
N ASP A 386 -16.64 -17.09 11.34
CA ASP A 386 -15.66 -16.33 12.12
C ASP A 386 -15.37 -15.03 11.34
N GLY A 387 -15.11 -13.91 12.03
CA GLY A 387 -14.63 -12.66 11.41
C GLY A 387 -13.23 -12.80 10.82
N SER A 388 -12.96 -13.94 10.17
CA SER A 388 -11.71 -14.38 9.57
C SER A 388 -11.46 -13.60 8.31
#